data_AF-A0A9C8WF16-F1
#
_entry.id   AF-A0A9C8WF16-F1
#
_cell.length_a   1.000
_cell.length_b   1.000
_cell.length_c   1.000
_cell.angle_alpha   90.00
_cell.angle_beta   90.00
_cell.angle_gamma   90.00
#
_symmetry.space_group_name_H-M   'P 1'
#
loop_
_entity.id
_entity.type
_entity.pdbx_description
1 polymer ?
#
loop_
_entity_poly.entity_id
_entity_poly.type
_entity_poly.pdbx_seq_one_letter_code
_entity_poly.pdbx_strand_id
1 'polypeptide(L)' 'MKKLMTRHFAKWVKKRKLPINELSDALDEVRKGSFEADLGGYLVKKRIRF' A
#
# COMPACT_ATOMS: atom_id res chain seq x y z
N MET A 1 -5.53 -5.64 8.37
CA MET A 1 -5.43 -5.48 6.91
C MET A 1 -6.70 -5.75 6.07
N LYS A 2 -7.89 -6.02 6.64
CA LYS A 2 -9.13 -6.13 5.84
C LYS A 2 -9.57 -4.81 5.17
N LYS A 3 -8.96 -3.68 5.53
CA LYS A 3 -9.26 -2.36 4.96
C LYS A 3 -8.35 -2.09 3.76
N LEU A 4 -8.93 -1.69 2.63
CA LEU A 4 -8.27 -1.17 1.41
C LEU A 4 -7.55 -2.20 0.51
N MET A 5 -7.94 -3.48 0.56
CA MET A 5 -7.45 -4.48 -0.41
C MET A 5 -8.54 -4.82 -1.42
N THR A 6 -8.37 -4.38 -2.67
CA THR A 6 -9.19 -4.90 -3.77
C THR A 6 -8.76 -6.34 -4.09
N ARG A 7 -9.65 -7.13 -4.69
CA ARG A 7 -9.34 -8.50 -5.11
C ARG A 7 -8.11 -8.58 -6.02
N HIS A 8 -7.98 -7.62 -6.94
CA HIS A 8 -6.84 -7.52 -7.85
C HIS A 8 -5.54 -7.23 -7.10
N PHE A 9 -5.58 -6.31 -6.13
CA PHE A 9 -4.43 -5.98 -5.31
C PHE A 9 -3.99 -7.19 -4.46
N ALA A 10 -4.91 -7.87 -3.79
CA ALA A 10 -4.60 -9.07 -3.01
C ALA A 10 -3.97 -10.19 -3.88
N LYS A 11 -4.46 -10.39 -5.11
CA LYS A 11 -3.86 -11.35 -6.06
C LYS A 11 -2.45 -10.92 -6.48
N TRP A 12 -2.23 -9.63 -6.71
CA TRP A 12 -0.91 -9.09 -7.03
C TRP A 12 0.10 -9.25 -5.89
N VAL A 13 -0.30 -8.94 -4.66
CA VAL A 13 0.51 -9.14 -3.43
C VAL A 13 0.94 -10.59 -3.30
N LYS A 14 -0.01 -11.53 -3.44
CA LYS A 14 0.27 -12.97 -3.39
C LYS A 14 1.25 -13.40 -4.48
N LYS A 15 1.12 -12.89 -5.71
CA LYS A 15 2.03 -13.20 -6.82
C LYS A 15 3.44 -12.66 -6.58
N ARG A 16 3.57 -11.51 -5.95
CA ARG A 16 4.86 -10.87 -5.63
C ARG A 16 5.52 -11.42 -4.37
N LYS A 17 4.85 -12.30 -3.61
CA LYS A 17 5.31 -12.85 -2.32
C LYS A 17 5.67 -11.75 -1.31
N LEU A 18 4.97 -10.62 -1.37
CA LEU A 18 5.21 -9.51 -0.45
C LEU A 18 4.67 -9.85 0.95
N PRO A 19 5.43 -9.57 2.01
CA PRO A 19 4.95 -9.71 3.37
C PRO A 19 3.76 -8.79 3.63
N ILE A 20 2.71 -9.35 4.22
CA ILE A 20 1.52 -8.58 4.60
C ILE A 20 1.84 -7.50 5.65
N ASN A 21 2.83 -7.75 6.51
CA ASN A 21 3.23 -6.81 7.56
C ASN A 21 3.80 -5.51 6.97
N GLU A 22 4.72 -5.62 5.99
CA GLU A 22 5.32 -4.45 5.34
C GLU A 22 4.29 -3.59 4.62
N LEU A 23 3.31 -4.21 3.97
CA LEU A 23 2.22 -3.49 3.34
C LEU A 23 1.32 -2.79 4.39
N SER A 24 1.25 -3.30 5.61
CA SER A 24 0.45 -2.72 6.69
C SER A 24 1.16 -1.50 7.24
N ASP A 25 2.46 -1.62 7.44
CA ASP A 25 3.33 -0.52 7.86
C ASP A 25 3.29 0.61 6.82
N ALA A 26 3.39 0.27 5.53
CA ALA A 26 3.28 1.23 4.44
C ALA A 26 1.93 1.98 4.43
N LEU A 27 0.82 1.30 4.77
CA LEU A 27 -0.49 1.96 4.89
C LEU A 27 -0.55 2.91 6.08
N ASP A 28 0.05 2.54 7.21
CA ASP A 28 0.09 3.41 8.39
C ASP A 28 1.02 4.61 8.18
N GLU A 29 2.10 4.45 7.42
CA GLU A 29 2.94 5.57 6.95
C GLU A 29 2.14 6.53 6.06
N VAL A 30 1.39 6.01 5.09
CA VAL A 30 0.53 6.83 4.23
C VAL A 30 -0.50 7.60 5.05
N ARG A 31 -1.13 6.98 6.05
CA ARG A 31 -2.07 7.65 6.96
C ARG A 31 -1.44 8.77 7.76
N LYS A 32 -0.15 8.65 8.10
CA LYS A 32 0.63 9.69 8.78
C LYS A 32 1.16 10.77 7.83
N GLY A 33 0.80 10.71 6.54
CA GLY A 33 1.26 11.66 5.53
C GLY A 33 2.64 11.34 4.93
N SER A 34 3.18 10.14 5.18
CA SER A 34 4.47 9.72 4.62
C SER A 34 4.28 8.98 3.30
N PHE A 35 4.32 9.74 2.20
CA PHE A 35 4.26 9.25 0.82
C PHE A 35 5.05 10.17 -0.11
N GLU A 36 5.46 9.68 -1.29
CA GLU A 36 6.30 10.47 -2.18
C GLU A 36 5.52 11.49 -3.01
N ALA A 37 4.26 11.22 -3.34
CA ALA A 37 3.42 12.14 -4.10
C ALA A 37 1.93 11.98 -3.80
N ASP A 38 1.22 13.10 -3.74
CA ASP A 38 -0.24 13.18 -3.91
C ASP A 38 -0.51 13.45 -5.40
N LEU A 39 -1.27 12.56 -6.04
CA LEU A 39 -1.62 12.64 -7.46
C LEU A 39 -2.97 13.34 -7.68
N GLY A 40 -3.58 13.87 -6.62
CA GLY A 40 -4.92 14.45 -6.63
C GLY A 40 -6.02 13.39 -6.63
N GLY A 41 -7.26 13.82 -6.41
CA GLY A 41 -8.42 12.91 -6.45
C GLY A 41 -8.35 11.76 -5.44
N TYR A 42 -7.75 11.99 -4.27
CA TYR A 42 -7.54 10.99 -3.21
C TYR A 42 -6.61 9.83 -3.62
N LEU A 43 -5.73 10.05 -4.60
CA LEU A 43 -4.74 9.08 -5.04
C LEU A 43 -3.34 9.49 -4.58
N VAL A 44 -2.69 8.61 -3.81
CA VAL A 44 -1.32 8.84 -3.31
C VAL A 44 -0.39 7.74 -3.81
N LYS A 45 0.88 8.10 -4.05
CA LYS A 45 1.94 7.19 -4.45
C LYS A 45 2.88 6.94 -3.28
N LYS A 46 2.98 5.67 -2.87
CA LYS A 46 3.93 5.18 -1.87
C LYS A 46 4.91 4.18 -2.49
N ARG A 47 6.20 4.32 -2.25
CA ARG A 47 7.20 3.27 -2.50
C ARG A 47 7.41 2.45 -1.23
N ILE A 48 7.55 1.15 -1.42
CA ILE A 48 7.90 0.19 -0.37
C ILE A 48 9.24 -0.44 -0.76
N ARG A 49 10.10 -0.72 0.24
CA ARG A 49 11.29 -1.54 0.02
C ARG A 49 10.86 -2.99 -0.20
N PHE A 50 11.62 -3.70 -1.02
CA PHE A 50 11.43 -5.10 -1.41
C PHE A 50 12.50 -5.98 -0.77
#